data_AF-A0A2Z3H0Z9-F1
#
_entry.id   AF-A0A2Z3H0Z9-F1
#
_cell.length_a   1.000
_cell.length_b   1.000
_cell.length_c   1.000
_cell.angle_alpha   90.00
_cell.angle_beta   90.00
_cell.angle_gamma   90.00
#
_symmetry.space_group_name_H-M   'P 1'
#
loop_
_entity.id
_entity.type
_entity.pdbx_description
1 polymer ?
#
loop_
_entity_poly.entity_id
_entity_poly.type
_entity_poly.pdbx_seq_one_letter_code
_entity_poly.pdbx_strand_id
1 'polypeptide(L)'
;MTRICFALLAFGLMTSTARPQPKPADDVTGYRTLAEATTAKVVAPKGGPGRVPYLGAAVAAAADGRAVVEDVQPGSPAAKAGLKTGDVVVRVGENAVKTPQAFREWLQSYRAGDVVTLGVSRDGKTTDLTATLAAVSRPMTRGGGAAPIGVTLVEDKSGKGIFVETVQKDSPAASSGLKAGDLVLSLDGAEMSRPSRLGELIAERRAGDVITFAVTRDGKPAEVKVTLAAERSRSGAGVTAVWTGPSLRLAVVCVEFADTAHNAKITPRELDRAFFSQDGHTGKDVTGKDVHGSLGDYFREQSAGAFRLEGKVFDWVAVAKKRGDYIQGSGTSNKTALLADALALLTTRDGDRALDGFDAVAFVYAGSRYRTNRGAVYYPHSGTVSFKGKAHRYLIGEEGGTALAPIGTFVKPLCELLGVPDLAARTENIGSEGLGPWCAMSNTFETARPQHLSAWCKERLGWLKPVVVDPTVKQKLVLSPRECLKVLVRPDGSEYLLLECRTKKGFDTDLPAEGLLIWRVVDGRPLLEEAHGVEGPSGPTSSLSAVPYPSPANTAFTPLTTPSSRSPQGGGLPVHITNIRRLTDGRVAFQIGYEFR
;
A
#
# COMPACT_ATOMS: atom_id res chain seq x y z
N MET A 1 -37.09 1.20 86.51
CA MET A 1 -37.84 1.41 85.25
C MET A 1 -36.97 0.97 84.09
N THR A 2 -37.33 -0.16 83.51
CA THR A 2 -36.59 -0.89 82.47
C THR A 2 -36.81 -0.23 81.11
N ARG A 3 -35.75 0.07 80.36
CA ARG A 3 -35.81 0.29 78.91
C ARG A 3 -34.74 -0.55 78.23
N ILE A 4 -35.21 -1.57 77.53
CA ILE A 4 -34.47 -2.44 76.64
C ILE A 4 -34.33 -1.70 75.30
N CYS A 5 -33.10 -1.50 74.83
CA CYS A 5 -32.81 -1.09 73.45
C CYS A 5 -32.17 -2.28 72.72
N PHE A 6 -32.86 -2.76 71.69
CA PHE A 6 -32.38 -3.77 70.75
C PHE A 6 -31.31 -3.15 69.83
N ALA A 7 -30.09 -3.71 69.83
CA ALA A 7 -29.10 -3.46 68.79
C ALA A 7 -29.16 -4.61 67.77
N LEU A 8 -29.58 -4.32 66.55
CA LEU A 8 -29.48 -5.23 65.40
C LEU A 8 -28.00 -5.39 65.03
N LEU A 9 -27.46 -6.61 65.16
CA LEU A 9 -26.14 -6.96 64.64
C LEU A 9 -26.30 -7.38 63.16
N ALA A 10 -25.90 -6.52 62.23
CA ALA A 10 -25.80 -6.88 60.82
C ALA A 10 -24.51 -7.69 60.59
N PHE A 11 -24.66 -8.99 60.31
CA PHE A 11 -23.56 -9.84 59.83
C PHE A 11 -23.24 -9.46 58.38
N GLY A 12 -22.18 -8.68 58.17
CA GLY A 12 -21.62 -8.44 56.84
C GLY A 12 -20.91 -9.69 56.33
N LEU A 13 -21.44 -10.34 55.30
CA LEU A 13 -20.68 -11.29 54.50
C LEU A 13 -19.53 -10.53 53.81
N MET A 14 -18.32 -10.63 54.36
CA MET A 14 -17.12 -10.25 53.62
C MET A 14 -16.90 -11.28 52.51
N THR A 15 -17.30 -10.93 51.28
CA THR A 15 -16.85 -11.63 50.09
C THR A 15 -15.37 -11.31 49.91
N SER A 16 -14.53 -12.29 50.20
CA SER A 16 -13.11 -12.27 49.86
C SER A 16 -12.96 -12.00 48.35
N THR A 17 -12.57 -10.78 47.99
CA THR A 17 -12.11 -10.47 46.64
C THR A 17 -10.77 -11.17 46.45
N ALA A 18 -10.82 -12.41 45.94
CA ALA A 18 -9.63 -13.14 45.55
C ALA A 18 -8.82 -12.24 44.59
N ARG A 19 -7.55 -11.97 44.94
CA ARG A 19 -6.62 -11.31 44.01
C ARG A 19 -6.67 -12.09 42.69
N PRO A 20 -6.84 -11.42 41.53
CA PRO A 20 -6.78 -12.09 40.26
C PRO A 20 -5.45 -12.82 40.17
N GLN A 21 -5.50 -14.15 39.98
CA GLN A 21 -4.28 -14.93 39.82
C GLN A 21 -3.49 -14.38 38.62
N PRO A 22 -2.16 -14.26 38.71
CA PRO A 22 -1.35 -13.86 37.57
C PRO A 22 -1.63 -14.83 36.42
N LYS A 23 -1.95 -14.29 35.23
CA LYS A 23 -2.10 -15.12 34.03
C LYS A 23 -0.85 -15.99 33.86
N PRO A 24 -1.00 -17.29 33.54
CA PRO A 24 0.15 -18.14 33.26
C PRO A 24 1.04 -17.48 32.21
N ALA A 25 2.36 -17.56 32.40
CA ALA A 25 3.32 -17.08 31.41
C ALA A 25 3.10 -17.80 30.07
N ASP A 26 3.27 -17.08 28.96
CA ASP A 26 3.07 -17.68 27.64
C ASP A 26 4.11 -18.79 27.38
N ASP A 27 3.65 -20.02 27.12
CA ASP A 27 4.54 -21.13 26.78
C ASP A 27 5.11 -20.95 25.36
N VAL A 28 6.35 -20.52 25.25
CA VAL A 28 7.09 -20.40 23.99
C VAL A 28 8.15 -21.49 23.82
N THR A 29 8.02 -22.60 24.56
CA THR A 29 8.97 -23.71 24.48
C THR A 29 9.07 -24.25 23.05
N GLY A 30 10.30 -24.30 22.53
CA GLY A 30 10.59 -24.73 21.16
C GLY A 30 10.33 -23.70 20.06
N TYR A 31 9.96 -22.46 20.41
CA TYR A 31 9.97 -21.33 19.48
C TYR A 31 11.32 -20.62 19.54
N ARG A 32 11.72 -20.02 18.40
CA ARG A 32 12.98 -19.29 18.25
C ARG A 32 12.74 -17.82 17.97
N THR A 33 13.72 -16.99 18.29
CA THR A 33 13.72 -15.58 17.89
C THR A 33 14.04 -15.43 16.41
N LEU A 34 13.80 -14.25 15.83
CA LEU A 34 14.18 -13.99 14.44
C LEU A 34 15.70 -14.04 14.19
N ALA A 35 16.52 -13.73 15.19
CA ALA A 35 17.97 -13.86 15.09
C ALA A 35 18.42 -15.31 14.88
N GLU A 36 17.62 -16.28 15.32
CA GLU A 36 17.87 -17.72 15.25
C GLU A 36 17.05 -18.41 14.13
N ALA A 37 16.33 -17.63 13.32
CA ALA A 37 15.52 -18.14 12.23
C ALA A 37 16.38 -18.78 11.14
N THR A 38 15.86 -19.84 10.53
CA THR A 38 16.52 -20.43 9.36
C THR A 38 16.23 -19.57 8.14
N THR A 39 17.26 -18.87 7.67
CA THR A 39 17.13 -17.86 6.61
C THR A 39 17.20 -18.46 5.21
N ALA A 40 16.65 -17.72 4.25
CA ALA A 40 16.72 -18.03 2.83
C ALA A 40 17.47 -16.93 2.06
N LYS A 41 18.03 -17.31 0.91
CA LYS A 41 18.59 -16.36 -0.05
C LYS A 41 17.58 -16.15 -1.17
N VAL A 42 17.37 -14.89 -1.56
CA VAL A 42 16.61 -14.56 -2.76
C VAL A 42 17.41 -15.03 -3.97
N VAL A 43 16.79 -15.83 -4.83
CA VAL A 43 17.41 -16.35 -6.04
C VAL A 43 17.04 -15.42 -7.18
N ALA A 44 18.01 -14.71 -7.77
CA ALA A 44 17.73 -13.82 -8.90
C ALA A 44 16.95 -14.57 -10.01
N PRO A 45 15.93 -13.94 -10.61
CA PRO A 45 15.13 -14.60 -11.62
C PRO A 45 16.02 -15.02 -12.79
N LYS A 46 16.00 -16.31 -13.13
CA LYS A 46 16.52 -16.79 -14.42
C LYS A 46 15.47 -16.46 -15.47
N GLY A 47 15.68 -15.35 -16.20
CA GLY A 47 14.78 -14.90 -17.26
C GLY A 47 13.95 -13.67 -16.89
N GLY A 48 13.64 -12.84 -17.89
CA GLY A 48 12.93 -11.56 -17.76
C GLY A 48 11.50 -11.68 -17.21
N PRO A 49 10.79 -10.55 -17.03
CA PRO A 49 9.60 -10.49 -16.20
C PRO A 49 8.53 -11.49 -16.66
N GLY A 50 7.94 -12.21 -15.70
CA GLY A 50 7.21 -13.47 -15.87
C GLY A 50 6.02 -13.46 -16.83
N ARG A 51 6.02 -14.41 -17.77
CA ARG A 51 4.82 -14.85 -18.49
C ARG A 51 4.45 -16.24 -17.97
N VAL A 52 3.15 -16.49 -17.80
CA VAL A 52 2.62 -17.80 -17.41
C VAL A 52 3.15 -18.85 -18.39
N PRO A 53 3.74 -19.96 -17.91
CA PRO A 53 4.22 -21.02 -18.78
C PRO A 53 3.04 -21.66 -19.53
N TYR A 54 3.17 -21.78 -20.85
CA TYR A 54 2.20 -22.46 -21.71
C TYR A 54 2.84 -23.72 -22.28
N LEU A 55 2.26 -24.86 -21.94
CA LEU A 55 2.60 -26.16 -22.51
C LEU A 55 1.65 -26.56 -23.64
N GLY A 56 0.36 -26.21 -23.54
CA GLY A 56 -0.68 -26.55 -24.51
C GLY A 56 -1.19 -27.98 -24.45
N ALA A 57 -1.26 -28.54 -23.23
CA ALA A 57 -1.88 -29.84 -22.96
C ALA A 57 -2.96 -29.70 -21.87
N ALA A 58 -4.11 -30.33 -22.09
CA ALA A 58 -5.16 -30.48 -21.09
C ALA A 58 -4.95 -31.81 -20.36
N VAL A 59 -4.87 -31.75 -19.04
CA VAL A 59 -4.71 -32.92 -18.17
C VAL A 59 -5.86 -32.99 -17.19
N ALA A 60 -6.50 -34.14 -17.11
CA ALA A 60 -7.63 -34.44 -16.24
C ALA A 60 -7.44 -35.76 -15.50
N ALA A 61 -8.36 -36.03 -14.57
CA ALA A 61 -8.29 -37.21 -13.72
C ALA A 61 -8.89 -38.40 -14.47
N ALA A 62 -8.12 -39.49 -14.60
CA ALA A 62 -8.70 -40.78 -14.94
C ALA A 62 -9.59 -41.32 -13.82
N ALA A 63 -10.33 -42.40 -14.10
CA ALA A 63 -11.19 -43.08 -13.13
C ALA A 63 -10.46 -43.54 -11.85
N ASP A 64 -9.14 -43.71 -11.92
CA ASP A 64 -8.27 -44.07 -10.79
C ASP A 64 -7.50 -42.87 -10.19
N GLY A 65 -7.85 -41.64 -10.59
CA GLY A 65 -7.30 -40.39 -10.05
C GLY A 65 -5.98 -39.92 -10.68
N ARG A 66 -5.37 -40.71 -11.57
CA ARG A 66 -4.10 -40.36 -12.23
C ARG A 66 -4.27 -39.22 -13.23
N ALA A 67 -3.18 -38.47 -13.46
CA ALA A 67 -3.14 -37.33 -14.36
C ALA A 67 -3.00 -37.78 -15.82
N VAL A 68 -4.10 -37.80 -16.57
CA VAL A 68 -4.14 -38.25 -17.97
C VAL A 68 -4.31 -37.06 -18.92
N VAL A 69 -3.54 -37.06 -20.00
CA VAL A 69 -3.63 -36.07 -21.07
C VAL A 69 -4.89 -36.33 -21.89
N GLU A 70 -5.85 -35.40 -21.82
CA GLU A 70 -7.10 -35.47 -22.59
C GLU A 70 -6.95 -34.82 -23.97
N ASP A 71 -6.24 -33.71 -24.03
CA ASP A 71 -6.06 -32.94 -25.25
C ASP A 71 -4.63 -32.40 -25.36
N VAL A 72 -4.11 -32.37 -26.58
CA VAL A 72 -2.83 -31.75 -26.92
C VAL A 72 -3.07 -30.81 -28.08
N GLN A 73 -2.94 -29.51 -27.81
CA GLN A 73 -3.23 -28.49 -28.81
C GLN A 73 -2.20 -28.58 -29.95
N PRO A 74 -2.64 -28.60 -31.23
CA PRO A 74 -1.75 -28.63 -32.38
C PRO A 74 -0.76 -27.46 -32.38
N GLY A 75 0.51 -27.74 -32.66
CA GLY A 75 1.57 -26.71 -32.71
C GLY A 75 2.06 -26.19 -31.35
N SER A 76 1.49 -26.67 -30.24
CA SER A 76 1.91 -26.32 -28.88
C SER A 76 3.28 -26.91 -28.50
N PRO A 77 3.93 -26.41 -27.43
CA PRO A 77 5.11 -27.05 -26.85
C PRO A 77 4.93 -28.52 -26.49
N ALA A 78 3.77 -28.93 -25.98
CA ALA A 78 3.44 -30.33 -25.72
C ALA A 78 3.45 -31.16 -27.00
N ALA A 79 2.79 -30.69 -28.06
CA ALA A 79 2.77 -31.37 -29.34
C ALA A 79 4.18 -31.51 -29.93
N LYS A 80 4.99 -30.45 -29.85
CA LYS A 80 6.39 -30.46 -30.31
C LYS A 80 7.29 -31.39 -29.49
N ALA A 81 7.02 -31.51 -28.20
CA ALA A 81 7.70 -32.44 -27.31
C ALA A 81 7.23 -33.90 -27.49
N GLY A 82 6.23 -34.16 -28.34
CA GLY A 82 5.71 -35.50 -28.62
C GLY A 82 4.73 -36.05 -27.57
N LEU A 83 4.15 -35.17 -26.74
CA LEU A 83 3.06 -35.52 -25.82
C LEU A 83 1.81 -35.88 -26.64
N LYS A 84 1.09 -36.93 -26.22
CA LYS A 84 -0.11 -37.42 -26.92
C LYS A 84 -1.29 -37.56 -25.95
N THR A 85 -2.50 -37.42 -26.48
CA THR A 85 -3.72 -37.81 -25.78
C THR A 85 -3.62 -39.27 -25.33
N GLY A 86 -3.99 -39.54 -24.09
CA GLY A 86 -3.88 -40.84 -23.44
C GLY A 86 -2.59 -41.05 -22.63
N ASP A 87 -1.59 -40.17 -22.75
CA ASP A 87 -0.40 -40.23 -21.90
C ASP A 87 -0.76 -39.98 -20.43
N VAL A 88 -0.15 -40.75 -19.53
CA VAL A 88 -0.26 -40.50 -18.08
C VAL A 88 0.96 -39.74 -17.60
N VAL A 89 0.80 -38.51 -17.13
CA VAL A 89 1.92 -37.72 -16.62
C VAL A 89 2.27 -38.17 -15.21
N VAL A 90 3.47 -38.68 -15.02
CA VAL A 90 3.97 -39.20 -13.74
C VAL A 90 5.01 -38.29 -13.09
N ARG A 91 5.60 -37.35 -13.85
CA ARG A 91 6.65 -36.44 -13.35
C ARG A 91 6.72 -35.14 -14.15
N VAL A 92 7.01 -34.02 -13.48
CA VAL A 92 7.35 -32.71 -14.08
C VAL A 92 8.63 -32.19 -13.43
N GLY A 93 9.72 -32.09 -14.20
CA GLY A 93 11.06 -31.87 -13.65
C GLY A 93 11.43 -32.98 -12.68
N GLU A 94 11.88 -32.67 -11.47
CA GLU A 94 12.18 -33.69 -10.46
C GLU A 94 10.94 -34.14 -9.65
N ASN A 95 9.80 -33.47 -9.84
CA ASN A 95 8.63 -33.63 -8.97
C ASN A 95 7.66 -34.69 -9.51
N ALA A 96 7.22 -35.60 -8.62
CA ALA A 96 6.22 -36.61 -8.94
C ALA A 96 4.82 -35.99 -9.12
N VAL A 97 4.10 -36.48 -10.12
CA VAL A 97 2.71 -36.10 -10.42
C VAL A 97 1.80 -37.28 -10.10
N LYS A 98 0.93 -37.10 -9.10
CA LYS A 98 -0.09 -38.10 -8.74
C LYS A 98 -1.49 -37.71 -9.18
N THR A 99 -1.74 -36.41 -9.37
CA THR A 99 -3.06 -35.86 -9.70
C THR A 99 -2.93 -34.76 -10.77
N PRO A 100 -4.01 -34.45 -11.51
CA PRO A 100 -4.02 -33.34 -12.47
C PRO A 100 -3.75 -31.98 -11.81
N GLN A 101 -4.16 -31.83 -10.55
CA GLN A 101 -3.88 -30.66 -9.72
C GLN A 101 -2.37 -30.48 -9.54
N ALA A 102 -1.67 -31.54 -9.10
CA ALA A 102 -0.22 -31.53 -8.91
C ALA A 102 0.51 -31.24 -10.23
N PHE A 103 0.03 -31.79 -11.36
CA PHE A 103 0.57 -31.46 -12.68
C PHE A 103 0.52 -29.95 -12.98
N ARG A 104 -0.63 -29.30 -12.76
CA ARG A 104 -0.79 -27.86 -12.99
C ARG A 104 0.09 -27.03 -12.06
N GLU A 105 0.15 -27.40 -10.78
CA GLU A 105 0.98 -26.72 -9.77
C GLU A 105 2.47 -26.80 -10.13
N TRP A 106 2.96 -27.99 -10.48
CA TRP A 106 4.35 -28.16 -10.91
C TRP A 106 4.64 -27.43 -12.21
N LEU A 107 3.75 -27.48 -13.20
CA LEU A 107 3.96 -26.76 -14.45
C LEU A 107 3.98 -25.24 -14.24
N GLN A 108 3.15 -24.70 -13.33
CA GLN A 108 3.11 -23.28 -12.97
C GLN A 108 4.31 -22.81 -12.15
N SER A 109 5.14 -23.73 -11.62
CA SER A 109 6.39 -23.36 -10.96
C SER A 109 7.46 -22.86 -11.95
N TYR A 110 7.34 -23.21 -13.23
CA TYR A 110 8.23 -22.80 -14.32
C TYR A 110 7.81 -21.46 -14.96
N ARG A 111 8.57 -21.00 -15.95
CA ARG A 111 8.32 -19.78 -16.74
C ARG A 111 8.21 -20.10 -18.22
N ALA A 112 7.56 -19.22 -18.97
CA ALA A 112 7.70 -19.23 -20.42
C ALA A 112 9.18 -19.04 -20.82
N GLY A 113 9.67 -19.92 -21.69
CA GLY A 113 11.07 -20.04 -22.08
C GLY A 113 11.81 -21.18 -21.39
N ASP A 114 11.31 -21.65 -20.24
CA ASP A 114 11.95 -22.73 -19.51
C ASP A 114 11.84 -24.05 -20.27
N VAL A 115 12.89 -24.85 -20.17
CA VAL A 115 12.90 -26.22 -20.65
C VAL A 115 12.50 -27.12 -19.49
N VAL A 116 11.37 -27.81 -19.62
CA VAL A 116 10.85 -28.76 -18.63
C VAL A 116 10.91 -30.18 -19.17
N THR A 117 11.28 -31.13 -18.31
CA THR A 117 11.22 -32.56 -18.61
C THR A 117 9.95 -33.15 -18.01
N LEU A 118 9.14 -33.79 -18.85
CA LEU A 118 7.92 -34.48 -18.47
C LEU A 118 8.16 -35.98 -18.51
N GLY A 119 8.04 -36.66 -17.37
CA GLY A 119 7.97 -38.11 -17.35
C GLY A 119 6.54 -38.56 -17.63
N VAL A 120 6.32 -39.30 -18.70
CA VAL A 120 5.00 -39.79 -19.12
C VAL A 120 5.00 -41.30 -19.28
N SER A 121 3.91 -41.95 -18.89
CA SER A 121 3.67 -43.37 -19.15
C SER A 121 2.73 -43.53 -20.34
N ARG A 122 3.22 -44.23 -21.37
CA ARG A 122 2.48 -44.58 -22.59
C ARG A 122 2.56 -46.09 -22.77
N ASP A 123 1.40 -46.75 -22.87
CA ASP A 123 1.31 -48.21 -23.00
C ASP A 123 2.09 -48.98 -21.90
N GLY A 124 2.13 -48.43 -20.69
CA GLY A 124 2.81 -49.02 -19.53
C GLY A 124 4.32 -48.78 -19.46
N LYS A 125 4.92 -48.06 -20.43
CA LYS A 125 6.34 -47.69 -20.42
C LYS A 125 6.52 -46.20 -20.14
N THR A 126 7.43 -45.87 -19.22
CA THR A 126 7.78 -44.48 -18.90
C THR A 126 8.81 -43.94 -19.89
N THR A 127 8.53 -42.76 -20.43
CA THR A 127 9.40 -42.02 -21.35
C THR A 127 9.51 -40.56 -20.88
N ASP A 128 10.69 -39.96 -21.06
CA ASP A 128 10.91 -38.55 -20.79
C ASP A 128 10.75 -37.72 -22.05
N LEU A 129 9.93 -36.67 -21.96
CA LEU A 129 9.70 -35.70 -23.02
C LEU A 129 10.20 -34.33 -22.58
N THR A 130 11.00 -33.68 -23.40
CA THR A 130 11.52 -32.35 -23.10
C THR A 130 10.72 -31.30 -23.88
N ALA A 131 10.13 -30.35 -23.16
CA ALA A 131 9.33 -29.27 -23.74
C ALA A 131 9.89 -27.91 -23.35
N THR A 132 10.11 -27.03 -24.32
CA THR A 132 10.35 -25.60 -24.06
C THR A 132 9.01 -24.90 -23.91
N LEU A 133 8.68 -24.49 -22.69
CA LEU A 133 7.42 -23.80 -22.38
C LEU A 133 7.36 -22.51 -23.17
N ALA A 134 6.26 -22.29 -23.89
CA ALA A 134 6.07 -21.04 -24.60
C ALA A 134 5.38 -20.03 -23.70
N ALA A 135 5.42 -18.77 -24.10
CA ALA A 135 4.42 -17.83 -23.63
C ALA A 135 3.11 -18.15 -24.36
N VAL A 136 1.96 -18.06 -23.67
CA VAL A 136 0.67 -18.01 -24.37
C VAL A 136 0.73 -16.86 -25.39
N SER A 137 0.89 -17.18 -26.67
CA SER A 137 0.92 -16.22 -27.75
C SER A 137 -0.52 -15.92 -28.20
N ARG A 138 -1.19 -15.06 -27.44
CA ARG A 138 -1.96 -13.97 -28.02
C ARG A 138 -1.17 -12.70 -27.68
N PRO A 139 -0.91 -11.77 -28.62
CA PRO A 139 -0.22 -10.54 -28.27
C PRO A 139 -1.12 -9.75 -27.33
N MET A 140 -0.76 -9.71 -26.05
CA MET A 140 -1.29 -8.74 -25.10
C MET A 140 -0.11 -8.15 -24.36
N THR A 141 0.14 -6.88 -24.63
CA THR A 141 1.13 -6.06 -23.94
C THR A 141 0.77 -6.01 -22.45
N ARG A 142 1.80 -6.15 -21.62
CA ARG A 142 1.71 -6.29 -20.17
C ARG A 142 1.29 -4.95 -19.52
N GLY A 143 0.26 -5.00 -18.67
CA GLY A 143 -0.13 -4.01 -17.65
C GLY A 143 -1.49 -4.43 -17.08
N GLY A 144 -1.82 -4.42 -15.79
CA GLY A 144 -1.38 -3.59 -14.69
C GLY A 144 -2.58 -2.75 -14.22
N GLY A 145 -3.43 -3.31 -13.35
CA GLY A 145 -4.55 -2.62 -12.68
C GLY A 145 -5.73 -2.23 -13.57
N ALA A 146 -6.88 -1.91 -12.95
CA ALA A 146 -8.04 -1.34 -13.63
C ALA A 146 -7.62 -0.14 -14.50
N ALA A 147 -8.04 -0.15 -15.76
CA ALA A 147 -7.58 0.76 -16.79
C ALA A 147 -8.49 2.00 -16.85
N PRO A 148 -8.07 3.19 -16.37
CA PRO A 148 -8.89 4.39 -16.52
C PRO A 148 -8.97 4.78 -18.00
N ILE A 149 -10.19 4.91 -18.52
CA ILE A 149 -10.41 5.31 -19.92
C ILE A 149 -10.13 6.80 -20.15
N GLY A 150 -10.15 7.60 -19.08
CA GLY A 150 -9.83 9.04 -19.10
C GLY A 150 -10.96 9.94 -19.60
N VAL A 151 -12.21 9.66 -19.26
CA VAL A 151 -13.35 10.57 -19.49
C VAL A 151 -14.07 10.93 -18.20
N THR A 152 -14.68 12.12 -18.19
CA THR A 152 -15.72 12.47 -17.24
C THR A 152 -17.07 12.39 -17.95
N LEU A 153 -17.97 11.58 -17.38
CA LEU A 153 -19.33 11.39 -17.88
C LEU A 153 -20.32 12.08 -16.96
N VAL A 154 -21.29 12.79 -17.53
CA VAL A 154 -22.39 13.44 -16.81
C VAL A 154 -23.73 13.04 -17.42
N GLU A 155 -24.78 13.05 -16.63
CA GLU A 155 -26.13 12.79 -17.14
C GLU A 155 -26.54 13.88 -18.13
N ASP A 156 -27.10 13.46 -19.27
CA ASP A 156 -27.66 14.40 -20.21
C ASP A 156 -29.04 14.90 -19.74
N LYS A 157 -29.30 16.20 -19.91
CA LYS A 157 -30.56 16.83 -19.47
C LYS A 157 -31.78 16.33 -20.23
N SER A 158 -31.61 15.65 -21.37
CA SER A 158 -32.69 15.05 -22.16
C SER A 158 -33.04 13.61 -21.78
N GLY A 159 -32.23 12.97 -20.93
CA GLY A 159 -32.46 11.60 -20.43
C GLY A 159 -32.24 10.47 -21.45
N LYS A 160 -31.64 10.76 -22.61
CA LYS A 160 -31.49 9.81 -23.74
C LYS A 160 -30.12 9.13 -23.81
N GLY A 161 -29.21 9.42 -22.88
CA GLY A 161 -27.85 8.87 -22.84
C GLY A 161 -26.96 9.62 -21.86
N ILE A 162 -25.65 9.35 -21.91
CA ILE A 162 -24.65 9.93 -21.01
C ILE A 162 -23.68 10.83 -21.77
N PHE A 163 -23.56 12.07 -21.35
CA PHE A 163 -22.77 13.08 -22.03
C PHE A 163 -21.29 13.03 -21.61
N VAL A 164 -20.39 13.09 -22.60
CA VAL A 164 -18.94 13.21 -22.35
C VAL A 164 -18.61 14.68 -22.07
N GLU A 165 -18.43 15.01 -20.79
CA GLU A 165 -18.11 16.37 -20.34
C GLU A 165 -16.65 16.72 -20.66
N THR A 166 -15.73 15.83 -20.29
CA THR A 166 -14.31 16.02 -20.57
C THR A 166 -13.64 14.73 -21.02
N VAL A 167 -12.63 14.87 -21.86
CA VAL A 167 -11.71 13.79 -22.24
C VAL A 167 -10.30 14.22 -21.84
N GLN A 168 -9.66 13.43 -20.98
CA GLN A 168 -8.32 13.71 -20.51
C GLN A 168 -7.31 13.60 -21.66
N LYS A 169 -6.39 14.55 -21.75
CA LYS A 169 -5.31 14.55 -22.74
C LYS A 169 -4.42 13.32 -22.54
N ASP A 170 -3.99 12.69 -23.64
CA ASP A 170 -3.15 11.48 -23.67
C ASP A 170 -3.78 10.23 -23.01
N SER A 171 -5.12 10.22 -22.86
CA SER A 171 -5.88 9.07 -22.38
C SER A 171 -6.24 8.06 -23.49
N PRO A 172 -6.65 6.83 -23.12
CA PRO A 172 -7.29 5.89 -24.05
C PRO A 172 -8.42 6.51 -24.88
N ALA A 173 -9.34 7.22 -24.23
CA ALA A 173 -10.47 7.86 -24.88
C ALA A 173 -10.05 8.92 -25.91
N ALA A 174 -9.08 9.78 -25.56
CA ALA A 174 -8.56 10.80 -26.47
C ALA A 174 -7.88 10.16 -27.69
N SER A 175 -7.05 9.14 -27.46
CA SER A 175 -6.29 8.45 -28.52
C SER A 175 -7.19 7.69 -29.49
N SER A 176 -8.36 7.25 -29.01
CA SER A 176 -9.36 6.52 -29.79
C SER A 176 -10.42 7.43 -30.44
N GLY A 177 -10.33 8.75 -30.26
CA GLY A 177 -11.18 9.72 -30.96
C GLY A 177 -12.55 9.98 -30.32
N LEU A 178 -12.73 9.59 -29.05
CA LEU A 178 -13.86 10.04 -28.23
C LEU A 178 -13.65 11.52 -27.87
N LYS A 179 -14.70 12.34 -27.94
CA LYS A 179 -14.60 13.80 -27.79
C LYS A 179 -15.55 14.30 -26.72
N ALA A 180 -15.16 15.38 -26.06
CA ALA A 180 -16.10 16.17 -25.27
C ALA A 180 -17.23 16.65 -26.20
N GLY A 181 -18.48 16.49 -25.77
CA GLY A 181 -19.66 16.72 -26.62
C GLY A 181 -20.34 15.45 -27.15
N ASP A 182 -19.70 14.28 -27.07
CA ASP A 182 -20.31 13.02 -27.49
C ASP A 182 -21.43 12.61 -26.51
N LEU A 183 -22.58 12.17 -27.04
CA LEU A 183 -23.65 11.54 -26.25
C LEU A 183 -23.54 10.02 -26.37
N VAL A 184 -23.12 9.35 -25.29
CA VAL A 184 -22.96 7.89 -25.24
C VAL A 184 -24.32 7.23 -25.03
N LEU A 185 -24.68 6.31 -25.93
CA LEU A 185 -25.92 5.53 -25.88
C LEU A 185 -25.69 4.12 -25.34
N SER A 186 -24.59 3.47 -25.74
CA SER A 186 -24.25 2.13 -25.28
C SER A 186 -22.74 1.87 -25.28
N LEU A 187 -22.34 0.86 -24.53
CA LEU A 187 -20.98 0.33 -24.45
C LEU A 187 -21.01 -1.18 -24.70
N ASP A 188 -20.32 -1.66 -25.73
CA ASP A 188 -20.33 -3.07 -26.18
C ASP A 188 -21.77 -3.62 -26.34
N GLY A 189 -22.69 -2.77 -26.80
CA GLY A 189 -24.11 -3.09 -26.96
C GLY A 189 -24.95 -3.01 -25.68
N ALA A 190 -24.33 -2.81 -24.51
CA ALA A 190 -25.06 -2.58 -23.26
C ALA A 190 -25.45 -1.11 -23.11
N GLU A 191 -26.72 -0.84 -22.84
CA GLU A 191 -27.26 0.52 -22.70
C GLU A 191 -26.57 1.31 -21.57
N MET A 192 -26.28 2.58 -21.86
CA MET A 192 -25.66 3.52 -20.93
C MET A 192 -26.73 4.45 -20.34
N SER A 193 -27.35 4.02 -19.25
CA SER A 193 -28.45 4.75 -18.59
C SER A 193 -28.03 5.68 -17.46
N ARG A 194 -26.82 5.49 -16.90
CA ARG A 194 -26.25 6.36 -15.84
C ARG A 194 -24.72 6.37 -15.88
N PRO A 195 -24.03 7.43 -15.40
CA PRO A 195 -22.57 7.53 -15.48
C PRO A 195 -21.85 6.39 -14.75
N SER A 196 -22.38 5.95 -13.61
CA SER A 196 -21.81 4.86 -12.81
C SER A 196 -21.84 3.49 -13.51
N ARG A 197 -22.66 3.32 -14.57
CA ARG A 197 -22.74 2.08 -15.36
C ARG A 197 -21.46 1.82 -16.16
N LEU A 198 -20.74 2.86 -16.58
CA LEU A 198 -19.45 2.70 -17.25
C LEU A 198 -18.48 1.90 -16.38
N GLY A 199 -18.38 2.28 -15.10
CA GLY A 199 -17.49 1.62 -14.13
C GLY A 199 -17.82 0.15 -13.92
N GLU A 200 -19.11 -0.21 -13.87
CA GLU A 200 -19.57 -1.60 -13.76
C GLU A 200 -19.19 -2.43 -14.99
N LEU A 201 -19.39 -1.88 -16.19
CA LEU A 201 -19.12 -2.59 -17.44
C LEU A 201 -17.63 -2.79 -17.71
N ILE A 202 -16.77 -1.96 -17.13
CA ILE A 202 -15.31 -2.05 -17.28
C ILE A 202 -14.62 -2.70 -16.07
N ALA A 203 -15.34 -3.02 -15.00
CA ALA A 203 -14.77 -3.53 -13.74
C ALA A 203 -13.99 -4.85 -13.90
N GLU A 204 -14.45 -5.73 -14.79
CA GLU A 204 -13.79 -7.01 -15.09
C GLU A 204 -12.84 -6.92 -16.30
N ARG A 205 -12.75 -5.74 -16.93
CA ARG A 205 -11.93 -5.50 -18.13
C ARG A 205 -10.50 -5.14 -17.75
N ARG A 206 -9.56 -5.53 -18.59
CA ARG A 206 -8.12 -5.36 -18.39
C ARG A 206 -7.56 -4.36 -19.38
N ALA A 207 -6.40 -3.80 -19.05
CA ALA A 207 -5.63 -3.05 -20.02
C ALA A 207 -5.35 -3.88 -21.28
N GLY A 208 -5.56 -3.28 -22.44
CA GLY A 208 -5.50 -3.93 -23.75
C GLY A 208 -6.87 -4.36 -24.29
N ASP A 209 -7.90 -4.47 -23.44
CA ASP A 209 -9.25 -4.78 -23.91
C ASP A 209 -9.79 -3.61 -24.76
N VAL A 210 -10.47 -3.94 -25.85
CA VAL A 210 -11.14 -2.94 -26.70
C VAL A 210 -12.62 -2.92 -26.34
N ILE A 211 -13.11 -1.75 -25.95
CA ILE A 211 -14.53 -1.48 -25.68
C ILE A 211 -15.07 -0.54 -26.77
N THR A 212 -16.31 -0.76 -27.19
CA THR A 212 -16.94 -0.03 -28.29
C THR A 212 -18.04 0.87 -27.74
N PHE A 213 -17.88 2.18 -27.91
CA PHE A 213 -18.91 3.16 -27.58
C PHE A 213 -19.79 3.39 -28.81
N ALA A 214 -21.10 3.23 -28.65
CA ALA A 214 -22.06 3.84 -29.57
C ALA A 214 -22.36 5.25 -29.07
N VAL A 215 -22.01 6.26 -29.85
CA VAL A 215 -22.20 7.67 -29.50
C VAL A 215 -23.02 8.39 -30.57
N THR A 216 -23.62 9.49 -30.16
CA THR A 216 -24.15 10.49 -31.09
C THR A 216 -23.27 11.73 -31.01
N ARG A 217 -22.72 12.16 -32.15
CA ARG A 217 -21.90 13.36 -32.29
C ARG A 217 -22.61 14.32 -33.22
N ASP A 218 -22.94 15.51 -32.73
CA ASP A 218 -23.70 16.53 -33.48
C ASP A 218 -25.00 15.96 -34.10
N GLY A 219 -25.68 15.08 -33.36
CA GLY A 219 -26.93 14.44 -33.80
C GLY A 219 -26.77 13.26 -34.77
N LYS A 220 -25.54 12.87 -35.13
CA LYS A 220 -25.27 11.72 -36.01
C LYS A 220 -24.69 10.53 -35.25
N PRO A 221 -25.10 9.28 -35.56
CA PRO A 221 -24.56 8.11 -34.90
C PRO A 221 -23.10 7.85 -35.33
N ALA A 222 -22.28 7.43 -34.38
CA ALA A 222 -20.91 7.02 -34.58
C ALA A 222 -20.53 5.89 -33.61
N GLU A 223 -19.60 5.04 -34.03
CA GLU A 223 -18.97 4.05 -33.16
C GLU A 223 -17.52 4.44 -32.88
N VAL A 224 -17.11 4.36 -31.62
CA VAL A 224 -15.76 4.68 -31.18
C VAL A 224 -15.18 3.49 -30.42
N LYS A 225 -14.15 2.86 -31.00
CA LYS A 225 -13.45 1.73 -30.36
C LYS A 225 -12.31 2.24 -29.51
N VAL A 226 -12.43 2.08 -28.20
CA VAL A 226 -11.44 2.52 -27.22
C VAL A 226 -10.65 1.33 -26.69
N THR A 227 -9.33 1.37 -26.83
CA THR A 227 -8.44 0.36 -26.25
C THR A 227 -8.05 0.79 -24.84
N LEU A 228 -8.48 0.05 -23.82
CA LEU A 228 -8.14 0.31 -22.42
C LEU A 228 -6.62 0.28 -22.22
N ALA A 229 -6.05 1.20 -21.44
CA ALA A 229 -4.62 1.22 -21.14
C ALA A 229 -4.36 0.97 -19.65
N ALA A 230 -3.28 0.26 -19.33
CA ALA A 230 -2.87 0.01 -17.96
C ALA A 230 -2.68 1.34 -17.25
N GLU A 231 -2.98 1.37 -15.94
CA GLU A 231 -2.78 2.57 -15.14
C GLU A 231 -1.31 3.00 -15.33
N ARG A 232 -1.11 4.07 -16.12
CA ARG A 232 0.14 4.82 -16.04
C ARG A 232 0.11 5.38 -14.63
N SER A 233 0.83 4.71 -13.72
CA SER A 233 1.50 5.40 -12.63
C SER A 233 1.94 6.74 -13.19
N ARG A 234 1.61 7.86 -12.53
CA ARG A 234 2.20 9.16 -12.82
C ARG A 234 3.72 9.02 -12.66
N SER A 235 4.34 8.47 -13.68
CA SER A 235 5.76 8.38 -13.95
C SER A 235 6.17 9.54 -14.86
N GLY A 236 5.34 10.61 -14.88
CA GLY A 236 5.68 11.92 -15.40
C GLY A 236 6.24 12.88 -14.33
N ALA A 237 6.31 12.46 -13.06
CA ALA A 237 7.27 13.01 -12.11
C ALA A 237 8.28 11.88 -11.89
N GLY A 238 9.57 12.15 -12.12
CA GLY A 238 10.62 11.14 -12.02
C GLY A 238 10.50 10.32 -10.74
N VAL A 239 10.91 9.05 -10.78
CA VAL A 239 11.08 8.24 -9.57
C VAL A 239 11.92 9.07 -8.61
N THR A 240 11.28 9.67 -7.60
CA THR A 240 11.98 10.41 -6.57
C THR A 240 12.95 9.40 -5.95
N ALA A 241 14.24 9.62 -6.12
CA ALA A 241 15.26 8.77 -5.52
C ALA A 241 14.95 8.64 -4.03
N VAL A 242 14.95 7.40 -3.53
CA VAL A 242 14.70 7.14 -2.12
C VAL A 242 15.85 7.75 -1.31
N TRP A 243 15.52 8.49 -0.26
CA TRP A 243 16.50 9.05 0.64
C TRP A 243 17.21 7.93 1.41
N THR A 244 18.54 7.93 1.37
CA THR A 244 19.39 6.94 2.06
C THR A 244 20.33 7.57 3.08
N GLY A 245 20.31 8.90 3.22
CA GLY A 245 21.14 9.62 4.18
C GLY A 245 20.66 9.43 5.63
N PRO A 246 21.58 9.50 6.61
CA PRO A 246 21.25 9.32 8.04
C PRO A 246 20.54 10.52 8.66
N SER A 247 20.48 11.65 7.96
CA SER A 247 19.72 12.82 8.39
C SER A 247 19.13 13.55 7.19
N LEU A 248 18.15 14.42 7.43
CA LEU A 248 17.62 15.39 6.47
C LEU A 248 17.58 16.76 7.15
N ARG A 249 18.20 17.76 6.52
CA ARG A 249 18.23 19.14 7.01
C ARG A 249 17.17 19.99 6.33
N LEU A 250 16.23 20.53 7.09
CA LEU A 250 15.14 21.38 6.59
C LEU A 250 15.38 22.85 6.90
N ALA A 251 15.21 23.70 5.88
CA ALA A 251 14.99 25.13 6.08
C ALA A 251 13.47 25.36 6.24
N VAL A 252 13.00 25.72 7.43
CA VAL A 252 11.58 26.02 7.66
C VAL A 252 11.32 27.50 7.43
N VAL A 253 10.61 27.82 6.36
CA VAL A 253 10.27 29.19 5.95
C VAL A 253 8.83 29.48 6.34
N CYS A 254 8.66 30.36 7.32
CA CYS A 254 7.35 30.74 7.84
C CYS A 254 6.78 31.91 7.02
N VAL A 255 5.53 31.83 6.57
CA VAL A 255 4.94 32.77 5.61
C VAL A 255 3.64 33.38 6.13
N GLU A 256 3.60 34.70 6.20
CA GLU A 256 2.39 35.49 6.46
C GLU A 256 1.88 36.14 5.19
N PHE A 257 0.60 36.51 5.19
CA PHE A 257 -0.08 37.15 4.07
C PHE A 257 -0.54 38.56 4.46
N ALA A 258 -0.77 39.42 3.47
CA ALA A 258 -1.29 40.77 3.70
C ALA A 258 -2.62 40.81 4.49
N ASP A 259 -3.42 39.73 4.44
CA ASP A 259 -4.71 39.60 5.12
C ASP A 259 -4.73 38.49 6.19
N THR A 260 -3.60 37.83 6.48
CA THR A 260 -3.54 36.73 7.44
C THR A 260 -2.16 36.68 8.10
N ALA A 261 -2.11 37.15 9.34
CA ALA A 261 -0.95 37.02 10.22
C ALA A 261 -0.95 35.65 10.93
N HIS A 262 0.23 35.23 11.38
CA HIS A 262 0.36 34.05 12.23
C HIS A 262 -0.20 34.29 13.63
N ASN A 263 -0.41 33.22 14.39
CA ASN A 263 -0.73 33.33 15.80
C ASN A 263 0.51 33.75 16.58
N ALA A 264 0.44 34.89 17.27
CA ALA A 264 1.57 35.42 18.04
C ALA A 264 2.14 34.45 19.11
N LYS A 265 1.37 33.43 19.53
CA LYS A 265 1.86 32.37 20.43
C LYS A 265 2.74 31.35 19.70
N ILE A 266 2.50 31.11 18.42
CA ILE A 266 3.23 30.14 17.59
C ILE A 266 4.45 30.84 17.00
N THR A 267 5.46 31.01 17.85
CA THR A 267 6.72 31.65 17.46
C THR A 267 7.60 30.66 16.65
N PRO A 268 8.61 31.16 15.92
CA PRO A 268 9.61 30.29 15.28
C PRO A 268 10.26 29.28 16.23
N ARG A 269 10.43 29.64 17.52
CA ARG A 269 10.94 28.73 18.55
C ARG A 269 9.98 27.56 18.85
N GLU A 270 8.68 27.81 18.84
CA GLU A 270 7.68 26.76 19.06
C GLU A 270 7.56 25.85 17.84
N LEU A 271 7.67 26.40 16.63
CA LEU A 271 7.79 25.61 15.41
C LEU A 271 9.08 24.78 15.41
N ASP A 272 10.20 25.33 15.87
CA ASP A 272 11.48 24.62 15.99
C ASP A 272 11.33 23.40 16.92
N ARG A 273 10.71 23.61 18.08
CA ARG A 273 10.39 22.53 19.02
C ARG A 273 9.47 21.48 18.40
N ALA A 274 8.44 21.89 17.67
CA ALA A 274 7.47 21.00 17.02
C ALA A 274 8.10 20.18 15.87
N PHE A 275 9.08 20.73 15.16
CA PHE A 275 9.76 20.06 14.05
C PHE A 275 10.95 19.20 14.51
N PHE A 276 11.82 19.73 15.36
CA PHE A 276 13.19 19.21 15.51
C PHE A 276 13.52 18.69 16.91
N SER A 277 12.69 18.94 17.94
CA SER A 277 12.98 18.42 19.28
C SER A 277 13.13 16.90 19.26
N GLN A 278 14.05 16.32 20.04
CA GLN A 278 14.19 14.86 20.16
C GLN A 278 14.28 14.44 21.64
N ASP A 279 13.63 15.22 22.50
CA ASP A 279 13.54 14.99 23.95
C ASP A 279 12.34 14.12 24.34
N GLY A 280 11.49 13.74 23.37
CA GLY A 280 10.25 13.00 23.65
C GLY A 280 9.22 13.83 24.41
N HIS A 281 9.18 15.15 24.18
CA HIS A 281 8.29 16.04 24.92
C HIS A 281 6.81 15.66 24.75
N THR A 282 6.10 15.54 25.88
CA THR A 282 4.65 15.37 25.92
C THR A 282 4.02 16.40 26.84
N GLY A 283 2.75 16.74 26.61
CA GLY A 283 2.02 17.71 27.43
C GLY A 283 1.10 18.57 26.60
N LYS A 284 1.11 19.89 26.85
CA LYS A 284 0.36 20.88 26.09
C LYS A 284 1.30 21.81 25.35
N ASP A 285 0.96 22.18 24.12
CA ASP A 285 1.64 23.26 23.41
C ASP A 285 1.20 24.64 23.90
N VAL A 286 1.80 25.69 23.33
CA VAL A 286 1.49 27.10 23.59
C VAL A 286 0.05 27.51 23.26
N THR A 287 -0.68 26.69 22.51
CA THR A 287 -2.09 26.89 22.19
C THR A 287 -3.03 26.02 23.03
N GLY A 288 -2.49 25.18 23.91
CA GLY A 288 -3.24 24.29 24.79
C GLY A 288 -3.65 22.96 24.17
N LYS A 289 -3.11 22.58 23.00
CA LYS A 289 -3.35 21.26 22.39
C LYS A 289 -2.39 20.22 22.93
N ASP A 290 -2.85 18.96 22.94
CA ASP A 290 -2.02 17.83 23.37
C ASP A 290 -0.86 17.60 22.40
N VAL A 291 0.33 17.41 22.98
CA VAL A 291 1.58 17.09 22.27
C VAL A 291 2.07 15.73 22.76
N HIS A 292 2.53 14.92 21.81
CA HIS A 292 2.98 13.55 22.06
C HIS A 292 4.36 13.26 21.45
N GLY A 293 5.13 14.31 21.23
CA GLY A 293 6.43 14.31 20.57
C GLY A 293 6.44 15.31 19.41
N SER A 294 7.63 15.64 18.95
CA SER A 294 7.84 16.44 17.74
C SER A 294 7.79 15.57 16.47
N LEU A 295 7.89 16.21 15.30
CA LEU A 295 8.13 15.52 14.03
C LEU A 295 9.47 14.74 14.07
N GLY A 296 10.51 15.31 14.67
CA GLY A 296 11.80 14.65 14.90
C GLY A 296 11.69 13.40 15.78
N ASP A 297 10.91 13.45 16.86
CA ASP A 297 10.63 12.29 17.71
C ASP A 297 9.91 11.18 16.92
N TYR A 298 8.93 11.55 16.10
CA TYR A 298 8.23 10.60 15.22
C TYR A 298 9.20 9.86 14.31
N PHE A 299 10.05 10.59 13.57
CA PHE A 299 10.99 9.98 12.63
C PHE A 299 12.12 9.21 13.31
N ARG A 300 12.55 9.62 14.50
CA ARG A 300 13.46 8.84 15.34
C ARG A 300 12.83 7.53 15.79
N GLU A 301 11.55 7.54 16.17
CA GLU A 301 10.81 6.32 16.53
C GLU A 301 10.60 5.40 15.32
N GLN A 302 10.23 5.95 14.15
CA GLN A 302 10.05 5.18 12.91
C GLN A 302 11.32 4.44 12.49
N SER A 303 12.47 5.09 12.66
CA SER A 303 13.77 4.63 12.18
C SER A 303 14.61 3.88 13.22
N ALA A 304 14.08 3.71 14.43
CA ALA A 304 14.86 3.23 15.58
C ALA A 304 16.18 4.00 15.78
N GLY A 305 16.18 5.30 15.50
CA GLY A 305 17.34 6.20 15.60
C GLY A 305 18.28 6.21 14.39
N ALA A 306 17.99 5.44 13.33
CA ALA A 306 18.82 5.42 12.12
C ALA A 306 18.70 6.71 11.28
N PHE A 307 17.65 7.51 11.50
CA PHE A 307 17.41 8.76 10.79
C PHE A 307 17.16 9.92 11.76
N ARG A 308 17.73 11.08 11.44
CA ARG A 308 17.51 12.33 12.17
C ARG A 308 16.90 13.41 11.29
N LEU A 309 15.86 14.06 11.80
CA LEU A 309 15.34 15.29 11.22
C LEU A 309 16.01 16.47 11.94
N GLU A 310 16.69 17.31 11.17
CA GLU A 310 17.46 18.45 11.64
C GLU A 310 17.08 19.68 10.81
N GLY A 311 17.39 20.88 11.28
CA GLY A 311 17.08 22.07 10.49
C GLY A 311 17.14 23.37 11.26
N LYS A 312 16.54 24.40 10.65
CA LYS A 312 16.40 25.73 11.22
C LYS A 312 15.02 26.28 10.87
N VAL A 313 14.36 26.89 11.83
CA VAL A 313 13.19 27.73 11.57
C VAL A 313 13.60 29.18 11.41
N PHE A 314 13.19 29.78 10.30
CA PHE A 314 13.41 31.19 10.01
C PHE A 314 12.24 32.04 10.52
N ASP A 315 12.52 33.30 10.84
CA ASP A 315 11.48 34.26 11.17
C ASP A 315 10.50 34.44 10.00
N TRP A 316 9.27 34.81 10.33
CA TRP A 316 8.19 35.02 9.38
C TRP A 316 8.56 36.01 8.27
N VAL A 317 8.21 35.67 7.03
CA VAL A 317 8.24 36.60 5.89
C VAL A 317 6.80 36.95 5.50
N ALA A 318 6.53 38.24 5.31
CA ALA A 318 5.20 38.72 4.96
C ALA A 318 5.11 38.96 3.44
N VAL A 319 4.34 38.11 2.75
CA VAL A 319 4.10 38.29 1.32
C VAL A 319 3.04 39.37 1.07
N ALA A 320 3.22 40.13 -0.01
CA ALA A 320 2.37 41.29 -0.32
C ALA A 320 0.94 40.92 -0.77
N LYS A 321 0.75 39.72 -1.32
CA LYS A 321 -0.56 39.25 -1.81
C LYS A 321 -1.39 38.68 -0.67
N LYS A 322 -2.72 38.70 -0.84
CA LYS A 322 -3.65 38.05 0.08
C LYS A 322 -3.58 36.54 -0.08
N ARG A 323 -3.94 35.80 0.96
CA ARG A 323 -3.89 34.34 0.97
C ARG A 323 -4.71 33.73 -0.18
N GLY A 324 -5.89 34.26 -0.46
CA GLY A 324 -6.77 33.80 -1.54
C GLY A 324 -6.21 34.01 -2.95
N ASP A 325 -5.31 34.97 -3.15
CA ASP A 325 -4.77 35.33 -4.47
C ASP A 325 -3.86 34.24 -5.04
N TYR A 326 -3.22 33.44 -4.18
CA TYR A 326 -2.35 32.33 -4.58
C TYR A 326 -3.12 31.08 -5.04
N ILE A 327 -4.45 31.09 -5.00
CA ILE A 327 -5.30 29.95 -5.39
C ILE A 327 -5.81 30.09 -6.83
N GLN A 328 -5.80 31.31 -7.37
CA GLN A 328 -6.39 31.58 -8.68
C GLN A 328 -5.51 31.04 -9.82
N GLY A 329 -6.00 30.03 -10.55
CA GLY A 329 -5.51 29.56 -11.85
C GLY A 329 -5.27 28.05 -11.97
N SER A 330 -5.23 27.54 -13.21
CA SER A 330 -5.03 26.12 -13.52
C SER A 330 -3.58 25.82 -13.94
N GLY A 331 -2.98 24.75 -13.41
CA GLY A 331 -1.63 24.30 -13.77
C GLY A 331 -0.62 24.25 -12.61
N THR A 332 0.59 23.74 -12.87
CA THR A 332 1.71 23.67 -11.91
C THR A 332 2.33 25.02 -11.59
N SER A 333 2.23 26.00 -12.51
CA SER A 333 2.84 27.33 -12.38
C SER A 333 2.31 28.16 -11.21
N ASN A 334 1.04 27.97 -10.82
CA ASN A 334 0.46 28.72 -9.70
C ASN A 334 0.69 28.06 -8.33
N LYS A 335 1.10 26.79 -8.28
CA LYS A 335 1.37 26.09 -7.01
C LYS A 335 2.64 26.59 -6.33
N THR A 336 3.57 27.14 -7.09
CA THR A 336 4.89 27.54 -6.59
C THR A 336 5.07 29.04 -6.42
N ALA A 337 4.08 29.86 -6.83
CA ALA A 337 4.17 31.32 -6.77
C ALA A 337 4.37 31.83 -5.33
N LEU A 338 3.57 31.32 -4.38
CA LEU A 338 3.74 31.61 -2.95
C LEU A 338 5.16 31.27 -2.46
N LEU A 339 5.65 30.10 -2.88
CA LEU A 339 6.93 29.58 -2.45
C LEU A 339 8.07 30.46 -2.97
N ALA A 340 8.00 30.86 -4.25
CA ALA A 340 8.97 31.75 -4.86
C ALA A 340 8.98 33.14 -4.21
N ASP A 341 7.79 33.72 -3.94
CA ASP A 341 7.66 35.01 -3.27
C ASP A 341 8.25 34.95 -1.84
N ALA A 342 7.97 33.87 -1.09
CA ALA A 342 8.54 33.66 0.23
C ALA A 342 10.07 33.49 0.21
N LEU A 343 10.62 32.73 -0.74
CA LEU A 343 12.07 32.57 -0.90
C LEU A 343 12.77 33.88 -1.32
N ALA A 344 12.13 34.71 -2.14
CA ALA A 344 12.63 36.03 -2.50
C ALA A 344 12.77 36.93 -1.28
N LEU A 345 11.74 36.98 -0.42
CA LEU A 345 11.77 37.75 0.82
C LEU A 345 12.82 37.21 1.80
N LEU A 346 12.86 35.89 1.97
CA LEU A 346 13.85 35.24 2.82
C LEU A 346 15.27 35.59 2.39
N THR A 347 15.61 35.40 1.12
CA THR A 347 16.97 35.68 0.62
C THR A 347 17.32 37.17 0.59
N THR A 348 16.33 38.05 0.52
CA THR A 348 16.54 39.50 0.70
C THR A 348 16.90 39.84 2.15
N ARG A 349 16.24 39.21 3.14
CA ARG A 349 16.45 39.46 4.57
C ARG A 349 17.69 38.75 5.11
N ASP A 350 17.82 37.46 4.84
CA ASP A 350 18.84 36.56 5.42
C ASP A 350 20.05 36.33 4.48
N GLY A 351 20.01 36.90 3.27
CA GLY A 351 21.05 36.78 2.25
C GLY A 351 20.87 35.60 1.28
N ASP A 352 21.53 35.70 0.13
CA ASP A 352 21.38 34.74 -0.98
C ASP A 352 21.82 33.31 -0.66
N ARG A 353 22.65 33.13 0.37
CA ARG A 353 23.13 31.83 0.85
C ARG A 353 22.32 31.28 2.03
N ALA A 354 21.18 31.89 2.38
CA ALA A 354 20.37 31.47 3.53
C ALA A 354 19.90 30.00 3.46
N LEU A 355 19.79 29.44 2.26
CA LEU A 355 19.37 28.05 2.02
C LEU A 355 20.55 27.07 1.85
N ASP A 356 21.79 27.53 1.93
CA ASP A 356 22.95 26.65 1.82
C ASP A 356 23.03 25.70 3.02
N GLY A 357 23.37 24.44 2.76
CA GLY A 357 23.46 23.40 3.79
C GLY A 357 22.13 22.76 4.17
N PHE A 358 21.00 23.15 3.57
CA PHE A 358 19.72 22.44 3.72
C PHE A 358 19.44 21.53 2.52
N ASP A 359 18.83 20.38 2.79
CA ASP A 359 18.50 19.35 1.80
C ASP A 359 17.11 19.59 1.17
N ALA A 360 16.21 20.23 1.91
CA ALA A 360 14.88 20.63 1.47
C ALA A 360 14.35 21.84 2.24
N VAL A 361 13.26 22.42 1.73
CA VAL A 361 12.56 23.57 2.35
C VAL A 361 11.19 23.13 2.86
N ALA A 362 10.85 23.46 4.11
CA ALA A 362 9.51 23.30 4.64
C ALA A 362 8.83 24.67 4.70
N PHE A 363 7.73 24.86 3.99
CA PHE A 363 6.95 26.08 4.06
C PHE A 363 5.83 25.91 5.10
N VAL A 364 5.76 26.83 6.05
CA VAL A 364 4.72 26.88 7.07
C VAL A 364 3.93 28.17 6.88
N TYR A 365 2.68 28.07 6.45
CA TYR A 365 1.88 29.26 6.14
C TYR A 365 0.94 29.63 7.30
N ALA A 366 0.75 30.93 7.50
CA ALA A 366 -0.07 31.47 8.59
C ALA A 366 -1.56 31.12 8.46
N GLY A 367 -2.18 30.81 9.60
CA GLY A 367 -3.61 30.59 9.74
C GLY A 367 -4.02 29.12 9.63
N SER A 368 -5.29 28.86 9.88
CA SER A 368 -5.85 27.51 9.79
C SER A 368 -5.94 27.03 8.34
N ARG A 369 -6.02 25.70 8.17
CA ARG A 369 -6.07 25.04 6.86
C ARG A 369 -7.06 25.71 5.93
N TYR A 370 -6.55 26.17 4.79
CA TYR A 370 -7.38 26.77 3.76
C TYR A 370 -8.20 25.67 3.08
N ARG A 371 -9.53 25.81 3.05
CA ARG A 371 -10.42 24.86 2.35
C ARG A 371 -10.15 24.90 0.85
N THR A 372 -9.40 23.92 0.36
CA THR A 372 -9.01 23.77 -1.04
C THR A 372 -9.07 22.31 -1.47
N ASN A 373 -9.12 22.08 -2.79
CA ASN A 373 -9.07 20.74 -3.36
C ASN A 373 -7.68 20.11 -3.20
N ARG A 374 -7.63 18.77 -3.14
CA ARG A 374 -6.37 18.01 -3.13
C ARG A 374 -5.49 18.44 -4.31
N GLY A 375 -4.25 18.82 -4.01
CA GLY A 375 -3.28 19.31 -4.99
C GLY A 375 -3.26 20.82 -5.18
N ALA A 376 -4.08 21.61 -4.49
CA ALA A 376 -3.87 23.06 -4.38
C ALA A 376 -2.67 23.39 -3.48
N VAL A 377 -2.15 24.62 -3.56
CA VAL A 377 -0.94 25.05 -2.82
C VAL A 377 -1.07 24.87 -1.30
N TYR A 378 -2.26 25.11 -0.74
CA TYR A 378 -2.49 25.05 0.71
C TYR A 378 -2.88 23.67 1.23
N TYR A 379 -3.11 22.69 0.36
CA TYR A 379 -3.24 21.31 0.80
C TYR A 379 -1.83 20.79 1.14
N PRO A 380 -1.58 20.18 2.32
CA PRO A 380 -0.27 19.67 2.65
C PRO A 380 0.25 18.69 1.59
N HIS A 381 1.42 19.01 1.02
CA HIS A 381 2.01 18.23 -0.06
C HIS A 381 3.51 18.47 -0.15
N SER A 382 4.19 17.60 -0.89
CA SER A 382 5.59 17.77 -1.28
C SER A 382 5.72 18.09 -2.78
N GLY A 383 6.84 18.69 -3.17
CA GLY A 383 7.08 19.05 -4.56
C GLY A 383 8.47 19.59 -4.82
N THR A 384 8.63 20.26 -5.96
CA THR A 384 9.84 20.98 -6.33
C THR A 384 9.48 22.38 -6.78
N VAL A 385 10.20 23.38 -6.28
CA VAL A 385 10.11 24.78 -6.72
C VAL A 385 11.45 25.20 -7.30
N SER A 386 11.42 25.89 -8.44
CA SER A 386 12.62 26.51 -9.01
C SER A 386 12.75 27.93 -8.51
N PHE A 387 13.90 28.27 -7.92
CA PHE A 387 14.20 29.60 -7.40
C PHE A 387 15.65 29.96 -7.71
N LYS A 388 15.88 31.15 -8.29
CA LYS A 388 17.22 31.61 -8.75
C LYS A 388 18.00 30.55 -9.55
N GLY A 389 17.31 29.83 -10.44
CA GLY A 389 17.91 28.79 -11.29
C GLY A 389 18.22 27.46 -10.58
N LYS A 390 17.91 27.32 -9.29
CA LYS A 390 18.09 26.08 -8.52
C LYS A 390 16.74 25.44 -8.21
N ALA A 391 16.67 24.12 -8.37
CA ALA A 391 15.52 23.32 -7.95
C ALA A 391 15.63 23.01 -6.44
N HIS A 392 14.62 23.41 -5.68
CA HIS A 392 14.48 23.11 -4.26
C HIS A 392 13.33 22.13 -4.05
N ARG A 393 13.63 21.00 -3.40
CA ARG A 393 12.61 20.08 -2.93
C ARG A 393 11.90 20.73 -1.74
N TYR A 394 10.58 20.62 -1.69
CA TYR A 394 9.83 21.24 -0.60
C TYR A 394 8.71 20.36 -0.09
N LEU A 395 8.29 20.69 1.12
CA LEU A 395 6.99 20.33 1.68
C LEU A 395 6.29 21.60 2.19
N ILE A 396 4.97 21.60 2.26
CA ILE A 396 4.18 22.72 2.78
C ILE A 396 3.08 22.22 3.70
N GLY A 397 2.78 23.00 4.75
CA GLY A 397 1.66 22.78 5.65
C GLY A 397 1.26 24.08 6.37
N GLU A 398 0.12 24.05 7.04
CA GLU A 398 -0.39 25.16 7.84
C GLU A 398 0.34 25.29 9.19
N GLU A 399 0.37 26.50 9.72
CA GLU A 399 0.71 26.78 11.12
C GLU A 399 -0.45 26.45 12.06
N GLY A 400 -1.70 26.59 11.57
CA GLY A 400 -2.91 26.13 12.26
C GLY A 400 -3.82 27.24 12.80
N GLY A 401 -3.37 28.51 12.80
CA GLY A 401 -4.18 29.65 13.19
C GLY A 401 -4.47 29.65 14.69
N THR A 402 -5.71 29.39 15.12
CA THR A 402 -6.06 29.46 16.55
C THR A 402 -5.37 28.39 17.41
N ALA A 403 -4.93 27.29 16.79
CA ALA A 403 -4.21 26.20 17.44
C ALA A 403 -3.06 25.73 16.55
N LEU A 404 -1.95 25.30 17.15
CA LEU A 404 -0.81 24.79 16.40
C LEU A 404 -1.22 23.54 15.61
N ALA A 405 -0.80 23.48 14.35
CA ALA A 405 -1.04 22.34 13.50
C ALA A 405 -0.36 21.08 14.07
N PRO A 406 -1.06 19.94 14.09
CA PRO A 406 -0.47 18.69 14.56
C PRO A 406 0.68 18.25 13.64
N ILE A 407 1.68 17.57 14.21
CA ILE A 407 2.82 17.05 13.42
C ILE A 407 2.39 16.12 12.28
N GLY A 408 1.22 15.46 12.40
CA GLY A 408 0.63 14.62 11.36
C GLY A 408 0.41 15.33 10.03
N THR A 409 0.20 16.66 10.03
CA THR A 409 0.14 17.49 8.82
C THR A 409 1.39 17.34 7.94
N PHE A 410 2.56 17.16 8.57
CA PHE A 410 3.85 17.15 7.89
C PHE A 410 4.40 15.74 7.62
N VAL A 411 3.87 14.70 8.27
CA VAL A 411 4.39 13.32 8.18
C VAL A 411 4.35 12.79 6.75
N LYS A 412 3.18 12.83 6.08
CA LYS A 412 3.04 12.28 4.72
C LYS A 412 3.84 13.08 3.68
N PRO A 413 3.74 14.42 3.62
CA PRO A 413 4.61 15.22 2.73
C PRO A 413 6.10 14.97 2.94
N LEU A 414 6.55 14.82 4.19
CA LEU A 414 7.95 14.53 4.47
C LEU A 414 8.35 13.12 4.00
N CYS A 415 7.49 12.11 4.17
CA CYS A 415 7.75 10.77 3.66
C CYS A 415 7.77 10.70 2.12
N GLU A 416 6.91 11.45 1.43
CA GLU A 416 6.98 11.63 -0.02
C GLU A 416 8.31 12.28 -0.44
N LEU A 417 8.77 13.27 0.34
CA LEU A 417 10.08 13.88 0.18
C LEU A 417 11.23 12.92 0.51
N LEU A 418 11.01 11.85 1.25
CA LEU A 418 11.99 10.76 1.41
C LEU A 418 11.90 9.71 0.29
N GLY A 419 10.95 9.86 -0.65
CA GLY A 419 10.79 8.96 -1.80
C GLY A 419 9.85 7.78 -1.56
N VAL A 420 9.03 7.83 -0.50
CA VAL A 420 7.95 6.86 -0.26
C VAL A 420 6.70 7.30 -1.03
N PRO A 421 6.07 6.42 -1.84
CA PRO A 421 4.88 6.80 -2.60
C PRO A 421 3.64 6.91 -1.72
N ASP A 422 2.63 7.64 -2.21
CA ASP A 422 1.28 7.61 -1.66
C ASP A 422 0.67 6.21 -1.80
N LEU A 423 0.19 5.66 -0.68
CA LEU A 423 -0.42 4.32 -0.56
C LEU A 423 -1.90 4.40 -0.16
N ALA A 424 -2.52 5.58 -0.31
CA ALA A 424 -3.94 5.77 -0.05
C ALA A 424 -4.80 5.11 -1.13
N ALA A 425 -6.01 4.73 -0.73
CA ALA A 425 -7.06 4.40 -1.69
C ALA A 425 -7.28 5.59 -2.63
N ARG A 426 -7.26 5.33 -3.93
CA ARG A 426 -7.65 6.31 -4.95
C ARG A 426 -9.13 6.12 -5.19
N THR A 427 -9.94 6.95 -4.57
CA THR A 427 -11.41 6.89 -4.67
C THR A 427 -11.92 7.01 -6.10
N GLU A 428 -11.12 7.63 -6.98
CA GLU A 428 -11.35 7.69 -8.42
C GLU A 428 -11.15 6.34 -9.15
N ASN A 429 -10.50 5.38 -8.50
CA ASN A 429 -10.24 4.04 -9.00
C ASN A 429 -11.08 3.01 -8.22
N ILE A 430 -12.11 2.47 -8.86
CA ILE A 430 -12.94 1.39 -8.28
C ILE A 430 -12.06 0.19 -7.95
N GLY A 431 -12.15 -0.32 -6.71
CA GLY A 431 -11.31 -1.42 -6.22
C GLY A 431 -9.93 -1.01 -5.72
N SER A 432 -9.61 0.30 -5.68
CA SER A 432 -8.38 0.77 -5.03
C SER A 432 -8.50 0.60 -3.52
N GLU A 433 -7.82 -0.42 -3.00
CA GLU A 433 -7.64 -0.63 -1.58
C GLU A 433 -6.39 0.16 -1.14
N GLY A 434 -6.56 1.03 -0.14
CA GLY A 434 -5.44 1.68 0.55
C GLY A 434 -4.99 0.81 1.71
N LEU A 435 -3.86 1.14 2.33
CA LEU A 435 -3.40 0.44 3.54
C LEU A 435 -4.19 0.83 4.81
N GLY A 436 -5.27 1.60 4.67
CA GLY A 436 -6.15 2.01 5.75
C GLY A 436 -5.42 2.79 6.85
N PRO A 437 -5.88 2.70 8.12
CA PRO A 437 -5.24 3.38 9.25
C PRO A 437 -3.90 2.74 9.67
N TRP A 438 -3.43 1.70 9.01
CA TRP A 438 -2.25 0.92 9.40
C TRP A 438 -0.93 1.44 8.83
N CYS A 439 -1.00 2.41 7.91
CA CYS A 439 0.18 3.06 7.36
C CYS A 439 -0.05 4.57 7.19
N ALA A 440 0.88 5.37 7.70
CA ALA A 440 0.85 6.82 7.53
C ALA A 440 0.84 7.26 6.06
N MET A 441 1.31 6.43 5.12
CA MET A 441 1.26 6.76 3.69
C MET A 441 -0.09 6.49 3.03
N SER A 442 -1.02 5.82 3.71
CA SER A 442 -2.41 5.69 3.26
C SER A 442 -3.25 6.82 3.84
N ASN A 443 -3.74 6.64 5.07
CA ASN A 443 -4.65 7.57 5.71
C ASN A 443 -3.97 8.17 6.94
N THR A 444 -2.98 9.04 6.72
CA THR A 444 -2.28 9.73 7.82
C THR A 444 -3.30 10.35 8.75
N PHE A 445 -3.20 10.03 10.04
CA PHE A 445 -3.89 10.80 11.04
C PHE A 445 -3.21 12.16 11.11
N GLU A 446 -3.90 13.20 10.65
CA GLU A 446 -3.49 14.60 10.86
C GLU A 446 -3.76 14.99 12.32
N THR A 447 -3.11 14.28 13.24
CA THR A 447 -3.25 14.40 14.69
C THR A 447 -1.88 14.52 15.33
N ALA A 448 -1.85 14.81 16.63
CA ALA A 448 -0.61 14.85 17.40
C ALA A 448 0.05 13.45 17.55
N ARG A 449 -0.65 12.37 17.17
CA ARG A 449 -0.16 10.99 17.15
C ARG A 449 -0.43 10.34 15.79
N PRO A 450 0.31 10.73 14.74
CA PRO A 450 0.25 10.02 13.47
C PRO A 450 0.74 8.58 13.66
N GLN A 451 0.07 7.62 13.04
CA GLN A 451 0.46 6.21 13.09
C GLN A 451 1.82 5.98 12.42
N HIS A 452 2.46 4.83 12.64
CA HIS A 452 3.71 4.52 11.95
C HIS A 452 3.54 4.25 10.44
N LEU A 453 4.69 4.24 9.76
CA LEU A 453 4.85 3.64 8.44
C LEU A 453 4.72 2.10 8.52
N SER A 454 4.37 1.46 7.39
CA SER A 454 4.38 0.01 7.27
C SER A 454 5.81 -0.52 7.16
N ALA A 455 6.02 -1.80 7.45
CA ALA A 455 7.30 -2.48 7.24
C ALA A 455 7.85 -2.28 5.83
N TRP A 456 6.98 -2.25 4.81
CA TRP A 456 7.39 -2.01 3.43
C TRP A 456 8.00 -0.62 3.23
N CYS A 457 7.36 0.42 3.78
CA CYS A 457 7.89 1.79 3.74
C CYS A 457 9.23 1.88 4.48
N LYS A 458 9.33 1.27 5.67
CA LYS A 458 10.55 1.28 6.49
C LYS A 458 11.69 0.50 5.83
N GLU A 459 11.39 -0.64 5.19
CA GLU A 459 12.37 -1.39 4.40
C GLU A 459 12.90 -0.56 3.24
N ARG A 460 12.02 0.12 2.50
CA ARG A 460 12.41 0.96 1.37
C ARG A 460 13.34 2.09 1.79
N LEU A 461 13.11 2.68 2.96
CA LEU A 461 13.94 3.73 3.55
C LEU A 461 15.23 3.21 4.22
N GLY A 462 15.43 1.88 4.27
CA GLY A 462 16.58 1.27 4.95
C GLY A 462 16.51 1.33 6.49
N TRP A 463 15.36 1.67 7.05
CA TRP A 463 15.12 1.77 8.51
C TRP A 463 14.79 0.43 9.15
N LEU A 464 14.44 -0.55 8.33
CA LEU A 464 14.09 -1.89 8.74
C LEU A 464 14.74 -2.87 7.76
N LYS A 465 15.38 -3.91 8.29
CA LYS A 465 15.96 -4.99 7.49
C LYS A 465 15.25 -6.30 7.81
N PRO A 466 14.30 -6.75 6.98
CA PRO A 466 13.58 -7.99 7.24
C PRO A 466 14.48 -9.22 7.21
N VAL A 467 14.22 -10.18 8.10
CA VAL A 467 14.82 -11.52 8.05
C VAL A 467 14.10 -12.33 6.98
N VAL A 468 14.81 -12.79 5.95
CA VAL A 468 14.21 -13.51 4.82
C VAL A 468 14.16 -15.01 5.11
N VAL A 469 13.01 -15.64 4.90
CA VAL A 469 12.78 -17.07 5.13
C VAL A 469 12.06 -17.74 3.97
N ASP A 470 12.36 -19.02 3.78
CA ASP A 470 11.66 -19.91 2.86
C ASP A 470 10.43 -20.51 3.58
N PRO A 471 9.21 -20.34 3.04
CA PRO A 471 7.99 -20.82 3.68
C PRO A 471 7.91 -22.35 3.78
N THR A 472 8.71 -23.10 3.02
CA THR A 472 8.73 -24.57 3.03
C THR A 472 9.57 -25.14 4.18
N VAL A 473 10.44 -24.33 4.77
CA VAL A 473 11.29 -24.73 5.90
C VAL A 473 10.51 -24.59 7.20
N LYS A 474 10.17 -25.75 7.78
CA LYS A 474 9.42 -25.85 9.02
C LYS A 474 10.16 -25.22 10.20
N GLN A 475 9.58 -24.18 10.78
CA GLN A 475 10.12 -23.53 11.99
C GLN A 475 9.04 -22.83 12.81
N LYS A 476 9.27 -22.73 14.12
CA LYS A 476 8.41 -22.04 15.08
C LYS A 476 9.10 -20.76 15.52
N LEU A 477 8.47 -19.61 15.30
CA LEU A 477 9.10 -18.29 15.46
C LEU A 477 8.31 -17.39 16.40
N VAL A 478 9.03 -16.55 17.12
CA VAL A 478 8.51 -15.41 17.88
C VAL A 478 9.02 -14.14 17.22
N LEU A 479 8.08 -13.27 16.86
CA LEU A 479 8.33 -11.95 16.26
C LEU A 479 8.09 -10.86 17.31
N SER A 480 9.08 -10.00 17.53
CA SER A 480 8.97 -8.87 18.44
C SER A 480 8.44 -7.62 17.73
N PRO A 481 7.83 -6.68 18.47
CA PRO A 481 7.53 -5.36 17.92
C PRO A 481 8.81 -4.71 17.34
N ARG A 482 8.67 -4.01 16.21
CA ARG A 482 9.77 -3.39 15.44
C ARG A 482 10.71 -4.34 14.69
N GLU A 483 10.59 -5.65 14.86
CA GLU A 483 11.22 -6.61 13.96
C GLU A 483 10.31 -6.90 12.75
N CYS A 484 10.88 -7.48 11.70
CA CYS A 484 10.11 -7.89 10.53
C CYS A 484 10.67 -9.16 9.89
N LEU A 485 9.76 -10.03 9.48
CA LEU A 485 10.06 -11.26 8.75
C LEU A 485 9.57 -11.14 7.31
N LYS A 486 10.42 -11.48 6.34
CA LYS A 486 10.08 -11.55 4.92
C LYS A 486 9.93 -13.01 4.50
N VAL A 487 8.70 -13.43 4.22
CA VAL A 487 8.40 -14.79 3.75
C VAL A 487 8.30 -14.77 2.23
N LEU A 488 9.15 -15.53 1.55
CA LEU A 488 9.13 -15.58 0.09
C LEU A 488 7.90 -16.36 -0.40
N VAL A 489 6.97 -15.69 -1.09
CA VAL A 489 5.92 -16.39 -1.85
C VAL A 489 6.52 -16.93 -3.14
N ARG A 490 7.54 -16.24 -3.68
CA ARG A 490 8.33 -16.70 -4.80
C ARG A 490 9.82 -16.64 -4.51
N PRO A 491 10.61 -17.64 -4.97
CA PRO A 491 12.06 -17.66 -4.73
C PRO A 491 12.80 -16.43 -5.27
N ASP A 492 12.26 -15.79 -6.31
CA ASP A 492 12.83 -14.59 -6.94
C ASP A 492 12.51 -13.28 -6.24
N GLY A 493 11.69 -13.31 -5.19
CA GLY A 493 11.28 -12.12 -4.45
C GLY A 493 10.34 -11.20 -5.23
N SER A 494 9.82 -11.61 -6.39
CA SER A 494 8.79 -10.85 -7.14
C SER A 494 7.46 -10.78 -6.38
N GLU A 495 7.23 -11.75 -5.50
CA GLU A 495 6.15 -11.74 -4.52
C GLU A 495 6.65 -12.27 -3.18
N TYR A 496 6.29 -11.57 -2.11
CA TYR A 496 6.65 -11.92 -0.76
C TYR A 496 5.64 -11.36 0.23
N LEU A 497 5.68 -11.88 1.46
CA LEU A 497 4.95 -11.32 2.59
C LEU A 497 5.94 -10.63 3.53
N LEU A 498 5.55 -9.49 4.09
CA LEU A 498 6.20 -8.90 5.25
C LEU A 498 5.30 -9.11 6.47
N LEU A 499 5.84 -9.73 7.49
CA LEU A 499 5.20 -9.91 8.79
C LEU A 499 5.77 -8.87 9.75
N GLU A 500 4.91 -8.03 10.32
CA GLU A 500 5.28 -7.07 11.35
C GLU A 500 4.36 -7.16 12.56
N CYS A 501 4.94 -7.03 13.75
CA CYS A 501 4.19 -6.97 14.99
C CYS A 501 3.97 -5.50 15.40
N ARG A 502 2.70 -5.11 15.59
CA ARG A 502 2.26 -3.77 15.98
C ARG A 502 1.66 -3.80 17.37
N THR A 503 2.03 -2.82 18.20
CA THR A 503 1.52 -2.65 19.56
C THR A 503 1.05 -1.21 19.75
N LYS A 504 0.05 -1.00 20.60
CA LYS A 504 -0.49 0.34 20.88
C LYS A 504 0.41 1.12 21.83
N LYS A 505 1.63 1.43 21.39
CA LYS A 505 2.67 2.14 22.15
C LYS A 505 3.29 3.25 21.29
N GLY A 506 3.82 4.28 21.94
CA GLY A 506 4.42 5.43 21.24
C GLY A 506 3.43 6.11 20.31
N PHE A 507 3.85 6.37 19.08
CA PHE A 507 2.99 6.96 18.05
C PHE A 507 1.87 6.03 17.55
N ASP A 508 1.95 4.73 17.80
CA ASP A 508 0.91 3.76 17.47
C ASP A 508 -0.17 3.60 18.55
N THR A 509 -0.11 4.38 19.63
CA THR A 509 -1.07 4.27 20.76
C THR A 509 -2.53 4.34 20.31
N ASP A 510 -2.82 5.10 19.26
CA ASP A 510 -4.18 5.33 18.78
C ASP A 510 -4.60 4.33 17.66
N LEU A 511 -3.79 3.30 17.39
CA LEU A 511 -4.17 2.25 16.44
C LEU A 511 -5.48 1.53 16.87
N PRO A 512 -6.30 1.07 15.90
CA PRO A 512 -7.54 0.36 16.21
C PRO A 512 -7.33 -0.94 17.00
N ALA A 513 -6.24 -1.67 16.70
CA ALA A 513 -5.86 -2.92 17.37
C ALA A 513 -4.35 -3.17 17.30
N GLU A 514 -3.90 -4.20 18.01
CA GLU A 514 -2.52 -4.68 18.06
C GLU A 514 -2.44 -6.17 17.74
N GLY A 515 -1.33 -6.59 17.15
CA GLY A 515 -1.12 -7.97 16.70
C GLY A 515 -0.15 -8.03 15.54
N LEU A 516 -0.25 -9.11 14.76
CA LEU A 516 0.54 -9.34 13.56
C LEU A 516 -0.19 -8.77 12.34
N LEU A 517 0.47 -7.87 11.61
CA LEU A 517 0.06 -7.48 10.27
C LEU A 517 0.84 -8.30 9.24
N ILE A 518 0.14 -8.76 8.21
CA ILE A 518 0.73 -9.48 7.08
C ILE A 518 0.56 -8.60 5.84
N TRP A 519 1.66 -8.08 5.32
CA TRP A 519 1.66 -7.30 4.09
C TRP A 519 2.03 -8.19 2.92
N ARG A 520 1.14 -8.42 1.97
CA ARG A 520 1.54 -9.01 0.69
C ARG A 520 2.14 -7.96 -0.21
N VAL A 521 3.33 -8.21 -0.72
CA VAL A 521 3.98 -7.35 -1.70
C VAL A 521 4.00 -8.05 -3.05
N VAL A 522 3.33 -7.44 -4.02
CA VAL A 522 3.22 -7.92 -5.40
C VAL A 522 3.76 -6.84 -6.32
N ASP A 523 4.75 -7.16 -7.15
CA ASP A 523 5.37 -6.21 -8.10
C ASP A 523 5.79 -4.88 -7.43
N GLY A 524 6.30 -4.97 -6.19
CA GLY A 524 6.77 -3.82 -5.43
C GLY A 524 5.67 -2.93 -4.85
N ARG A 525 4.40 -3.36 -4.84
CA ARG A 525 3.32 -2.68 -4.14
C ARG A 525 2.79 -3.52 -2.96
N PRO A 526 2.69 -2.94 -1.75
CA PRO A 526 2.11 -3.63 -0.61
C PRO A 526 0.58 -3.59 -0.64
N LEU A 527 -0.03 -4.67 -0.17
CA LEU A 527 -1.43 -4.79 0.24
C LEU A 527 -1.46 -5.38 1.66
N LEU A 528 -2.50 -5.08 2.43
CA LEU A 528 -2.69 -5.64 3.77
C LEU A 528 -3.61 -6.85 3.69
N GLU A 529 -3.16 -7.98 4.22
CA GLU A 529 -3.98 -9.20 4.36
C GLU A 529 -4.74 -9.11 5.69
N GLU A 530 -6.04 -8.84 5.61
CA GLU A 530 -6.85 -8.51 6.78
C GLU A 530 -7.43 -9.76 7.43
N ALA A 531 -7.14 -9.99 8.71
CA ALA A 531 -7.48 -11.23 9.40
C ALA A 531 -8.99 -11.48 9.55
N HIS A 532 -9.86 -10.51 9.26
CA HIS A 532 -11.31 -10.72 9.23
C HIS A 532 -11.82 -11.28 7.88
N GLY A 533 -10.99 -11.30 6.83
CA GLY A 533 -11.33 -11.93 5.55
C GLY A 533 -12.42 -11.22 4.74
N VAL A 534 -12.63 -9.91 4.98
CA VAL A 534 -13.56 -9.12 4.15
C VAL A 534 -12.73 -8.56 3.01
N GLU A 535 -12.94 -9.10 1.81
CA GLU A 535 -12.25 -8.66 0.59
C GLU A 535 -12.94 -7.45 -0.04
N GLY A 536 -12.21 -6.71 -0.88
CA GLY A 536 -12.76 -5.60 -1.66
C GLY A 536 -12.66 -4.23 -0.97
N PRO A 537 -13.19 -3.17 -1.61
CA PRO A 537 -13.04 -1.78 -1.15
C PRO A 537 -13.64 -1.49 0.23
N SER A 538 -14.46 -2.40 0.77
CA SER A 538 -15.03 -2.31 2.11
C SER A 538 -14.09 -2.81 3.21
N GLY A 539 -13.13 -3.70 2.90
CA GLY A 539 -12.20 -4.30 3.86
C GLY A 539 -11.46 -3.27 4.71
N PRO A 540 -10.70 -2.33 4.11
CA PRO A 540 -9.82 -1.39 4.81
C PRO A 540 -10.45 -0.43 5.84
N THR A 541 -11.79 -0.41 5.92
CA THR A 541 -12.56 0.42 6.86
C THR A 541 -13.50 -0.38 7.76
N SER A 542 -13.64 -1.68 7.51
CA SER A 542 -14.50 -2.57 8.26
C SER A 542 -13.71 -3.30 9.35
N SER A 543 -14.38 -3.70 10.43
CA SER A 543 -13.83 -4.63 11.43
C SER A 543 -12.38 -4.32 11.87
N LEU A 544 -12.03 -3.03 12.04
CA LEU A 544 -10.65 -2.59 12.23
C LEU A 544 -9.95 -3.27 13.41
N SER A 545 -10.70 -3.64 14.46
CA SER A 545 -10.17 -4.37 15.61
C SER A 545 -9.76 -5.82 15.31
N ALA A 546 -10.24 -6.38 14.19
CA ALA A 546 -10.00 -7.74 13.72
C ALA A 546 -9.13 -7.79 12.45
N VAL A 547 -8.49 -6.69 12.06
CA VAL A 547 -7.51 -6.67 10.97
C VAL A 547 -6.21 -7.40 11.35
N PRO A 548 -5.59 -7.17 12.52
CA PRO A 548 -4.39 -7.91 12.90
C PRO A 548 -4.69 -9.37 13.24
N TYR A 549 -3.73 -10.25 12.98
CA TYR A 549 -3.75 -11.63 13.46
C TYR A 549 -3.22 -11.72 14.91
N PRO A 550 -3.72 -12.67 15.71
CA PRO A 550 -4.93 -13.44 15.45
C PRO A 550 -6.19 -12.58 15.61
N SER A 551 -7.22 -12.92 14.85
CA SER A 551 -8.59 -12.41 15.03
C SER A 551 -9.53 -13.57 15.39
N PRO A 552 -10.77 -13.28 15.82
CA PRO A 552 -11.79 -14.34 15.98
C PRO A 552 -12.08 -15.12 14.69
N ALA A 553 -11.85 -14.51 13.52
CA ALA A 553 -12.08 -15.13 12.23
C ALA A 553 -10.88 -15.98 11.78
N ASN A 554 -9.65 -15.48 11.98
CA ASN A 554 -8.46 -16.18 11.54
C ASN A 554 -7.32 -16.14 12.57
N THR A 555 -6.84 -17.33 12.91
CA THR A 555 -5.63 -17.57 13.71
C THR A 555 -4.51 -18.21 12.86
N ALA A 556 -4.72 -18.26 11.54
CA ALA A 556 -3.79 -18.78 10.56
C ALA A 556 -3.95 -18.04 9.23
N PHE A 557 -2.90 -18.04 8.41
CA PHE A 557 -2.87 -17.54 7.06
C PHE A 557 -2.24 -18.62 6.16
N THR A 558 -3.08 -19.30 5.38
CA THR A 558 -2.71 -20.51 4.63
C THR A 558 -3.37 -20.51 3.25
N PRO A 559 -3.09 -21.47 2.37
CA PRO A 559 -3.76 -21.59 1.08
C PRO A 559 -5.25 -21.93 1.19
N LEU A 560 -5.74 -22.25 2.39
CA LEU A 560 -7.11 -22.70 2.67
C LEU A 560 -7.92 -21.69 3.51
N THR A 561 -7.31 -20.60 3.97
CA THR A 561 -7.99 -19.55 4.74
C THR A 561 -8.52 -18.45 3.83
N THR A 562 -9.39 -17.60 4.37
CA THR A 562 -9.78 -16.31 3.79
C THR A 562 -9.39 -15.21 4.77
N PRO A 563 -8.39 -14.36 4.46
CA PRO A 563 -7.69 -14.28 3.18
C PRO A 563 -6.74 -15.46 2.95
N SER A 564 -6.48 -15.74 1.67
CA SER A 564 -5.67 -16.89 1.25
C SER A 564 -4.23 -16.50 1.00
N SER A 565 -3.29 -17.32 1.47
CA SER A 565 -1.86 -17.14 1.17
C SER A 565 -1.48 -17.40 -0.30
N ARG A 566 -2.39 -18.02 -1.08
CA ARG A 566 -2.13 -18.32 -2.50
C ARG A 566 -1.74 -17.06 -3.25
N SER A 567 -0.77 -17.19 -4.16
CA SER A 567 -0.42 -16.08 -5.04
C SER A 567 -1.64 -15.70 -5.89
N PRO A 568 -2.06 -14.43 -5.91
CA PRO A 568 -3.10 -13.96 -6.84
C PRO A 568 -2.62 -14.05 -8.30
N GLN A 569 -1.32 -14.12 -8.52
CA GLN A 569 -0.72 -14.30 -9.84
C GLN A 569 -0.62 -15.78 -10.27
N GLY A 570 -1.06 -16.71 -9.42
CA GLY A 570 -0.92 -18.15 -9.64
C GLY A 570 0.49 -18.67 -9.33
N GLY A 571 0.57 -19.98 -9.08
CA GLY A 571 1.80 -20.64 -8.64
C GLY A 571 2.32 -20.10 -7.29
N GLY A 572 3.64 -20.14 -7.12
CA GLY A 572 4.32 -19.76 -5.89
C GLY A 572 4.57 -20.93 -4.93
N LEU A 573 5.31 -20.66 -3.86
CA LEU A 573 5.55 -21.60 -2.78
C LEU A 573 4.31 -21.71 -1.90
N PRO A 574 4.01 -22.91 -1.35
CA PRO A 574 2.92 -23.06 -0.38
C PRO A 574 3.29 -22.34 0.92
N VAL A 575 2.58 -21.26 1.23
CA VAL A 575 2.82 -20.47 2.45
C VAL A 575 1.83 -20.87 3.52
N HIS A 576 2.31 -21.56 4.56
CA HIS A 576 1.50 -21.89 5.73
C HIS A 576 2.04 -21.15 6.95
N ILE A 577 1.29 -20.15 7.42
CA ILE A 577 1.54 -19.45 8.67
C ILE A 577 0.42 -19.85 9.64
N THR A 578 0.74 -20.71 10.59
CA THR A 578 -0.26 -21.37 11.45
C THR A 578 0.01 -21.11 12.92
N ASN A 579 -1.01 -21.38 13.75
CA ASN A 579 -0.94 -21.22 15.20
C ASN A 579 -0.47 -19.81 15.63
N ILE A 580 -1.01 -18.78 14.97
CA ILE A 580 -0.68 -17.39 15.25
C ILE A 580 -1.31 -17.01 16.59
N ARG A 581 -0.49 -16.58 17.54
CA ARG A 581 -0.91 -16.22 18.89
C ARG A 581 -0.18 -14.99 19.40
N ARG A 582 -0.92 -14.07 19.99
CA ARG A 582 -0.37 -12.90 20.66
C ARG A 582 0.09 -13.28 22.06
N LEU A 583 1.30 -12.89 22.41
CA LEU A 583 1.86 -13.07 23.75
C LEU A 583 1.50 -11.85 24.61
N THR A 584 1.52 -12.04 25.92
CA THR A 584 1.18 -11.04 26.95
C THR A 584 2.12 -9.83 26.95
N ASP A 585 3.35 -9.98 26.46
CA ASP A 585 4.34 -8.91 26.34
C ASP A 585 4.27 -8.13 25.01
N GLY A 586 3.31 -8.47 24.15
CA GLY A 586 3.08 -7.83 22.86
C GLY A 586 3.84 -8.47 21.69
N ARG A 587 4.65 -9.50 21.91
CA ARG A 587 5.22 -10.32 20.82
C ARG A 587 4.15 -11.22 20.18
N VAL A 588 4.44 -11.78 19.01
CA VAL A 588 3.58 -12.77 18.36
C VAL A 588 4.36 -14.04 18.07
N ALA A 589 3.80 -15.19 18.44
CA ALA A 589 4.35 -16.49 18.10
C ALA A 589 3.52 -17.15 16.98
N PHE A 590 4.18 -17.85 16.06
CA PHE A 590 3.54 -18.56 14.94
C PHE A 590 4.45 -19.68 14.41
N GLN A 591 3.92 -20.50 13.52
CA GLN A 591 4.62 -21.58 12.85
C GLN A 591 4.63 -21.34 11.33
N ILE A 592 5.77 -21.61 10.68
CA ILE A 592 5.92 -21.54 9.22
C ILE A 592 6.14 -22.94 8.65
N GLY A 593 5.49 -23.27 7.53
CA GLY A 593 5.68 -24.52 6.79
C GLY A 593 4.93 -25.71 7.38
N TYR A 594 4.15 -25.51 8.43
CA TYR A 594 3.30 -26.53 9.04
C TYR A 594 1.90 -26.44 8.45
N GLU A 595 1.53 -27.41 7.61
CA GLU A 595 0.19 -27.54 7.06
C GLU A 595 -0.86 -27.69 8.16
N PHE A 596 -2.02 -27.06 7.93
CA PHE A 596 -3.19 -27.24 8.78
C PHE A 596 -3.71 -28.67 8.54
N ARG A 597 -3.79 -29.50 9.58
CA ARG A 597 -4.39 -30.84 9.51
C ARG A 597 -5.85 -30.79 9.88
#